data_AF-X1TJT5-F1
#
_entry.id   AF-X1TJT5-F1
#
_cell.length_a   1.000
_cell.length_b   1.000
_cell.length_c   1.000
_cell.angle_alpha   90.00
_cell.angle_beta   90.00
_cell.angle_gamma   90.00
#
_symmetry.space_group_name_H-M   'P 1'
#
loop_
_entity.id
_entity.type
_entity.pdbx_description
1 polymer ?
#
loop_
_entity_poly.entity_id
_entity_poly.type
_entity_poly.pdbx_seq_one_letter_code
_entity_poly.pdbx_strand_id
1 'polypeptide(L)'
;MNTPKTVEKGISEIVGVFCDPIIVFPGGWGDSLPEWLKTAITLERLAMNMKALKGEEMTGTDAEACAYLNTASLTQPMDHDWTQIYLYIATKVYEKWRTKESGTTMPDDIRVESINDEQMRDLNRLKAWLYQKRTT
;
A
#
# COMPACT_ATOMS: atom_id res chain seq x y z
N MET A 1 27.17 13.23 16.44
CA MET A 1 27.83 12.93 15.16
C MET A 1 27.04 11.83 14.49
N ASN A 2 26.46 12.07 13.30
CA ASN A 2 25.85 11.00 12.51
C ASN A 2 26.98 10.13 11.96
N THR A 3 26.96 8.84 12.27
CA THR A 3 27.95 7.89 11.76
C THR A 3 27.70 7.64 10.26
N PRO A 4 28.73 7.29 9.46
CA PRO A 4 28.57 7.02 8.02
C PRO A 4 27.45 6.03 7.70
N LYS A 5 27.31 4.98 8.54
CA LYS A 5 26.24 3.98 8.44
C LYS A 5 24.83 4.55 8.58
N THR A 6 24.64 5.59 9.40
CA THR A 6 23.34 6.25 9.58
C THR A 6 22.97 7.07 8.35
N VAL A 7 23.96 7.71 7.71
CA VAL A 7 23.75 8.49 6.48
C VAL A 7 23.45 7.55 5.30
N GLU A 8 24.21 6.46 5.15
CA GLU A 8 23.99 5.44 4.12
C GLU A 8 22.60 4.80 4.23
N LYS A 9 22.17 4.47 5.46
CA LYS A 9 20.83 3.94 5.72
C LYS A 9 19.73 4.93 5.30
N GLY A 10 19.87 6.20 5.66
CA GLY A 10 18.90 7.23 5.26
C GLY A 10 18.82 7.43 3.75
N ILE A 11 19.96 7.39 3.04
CA ILE A 11 19.98 7.44 1.57
C ILE A 11 19.29 6.21 0.98
N SER A 12 19.59 5.01 1.51
CA SER A 12 18.98 3.76 1.05
C SER A 12 17.46 3.77 1.21
N GLU A 13 16.95 4.26 2.35
CA GLU A 13 15.51 4.37 2.61
C GLU A 13 14.83 5.33 1.62
N ILE A 14 15.45 6.48 1.32
CA ILE A 14 14.93 7.45 0.35
C ILE A 14 14.96 6.87 -1.07
N VAL A 15 16.04 6.20 -1.46
CA VAL A 15 16.11 5.56 -2.79
C VAL A 15 15.03 4.48 -2.92
N GLY A 16 14.81 3.66 -1.88
CA GLY A 16 13.82 2.60 -1.89
C GLY A 16 12.39 3.09 -2.13
N VAL A 17 12.04 4.30 -1.68
CA VAL A 17 10.73 4.92 -1.99
C VAL A 17 10.44 4.91 -3.50
N PHE A 18 11.44 5.30 -4.30
CA PHE A 18 11.30 5.52 -5.74
C PHE A 18 11.68 4.30 -6.57
N CYS A 19 12.60 3.47 -6.07
CA CYS A 19 13.21 2.40 -6.84
C CYS A 19 12.76 1.00 -6.40
N ASP A 20 12.21 0.82 -5.19
CA ASP A 20 11.71 -0.49 -4.79
C ASP A 20 10.54 -0.89 -5.70
N PRO A 21 10.49 -2.15 -6.17
CA PRO A 21 9.42 -2.60 -7.05
C PRO A 21 8.04 -2.45 -6.40
N ILE A 22 7.03 -2.17 -7.21
CA ILE A 22 5.64 -2.30 -6.79
C ILE A 22 5.26 -3.77 -6.93
N ILE A 23 5.07 -4.44 -5.80
CA ILE A 23 4.68 -5.86 -5.77
C ILE A 23 3.19 -5.97 -6.08
N VAL A 24 2.87 -6.69 -7.16
CA VAL A 24 1.50 -7.00 -7.60
C VAL A 24 1.24 -8.49 -7.55
N PHE A 25 -0.03 -8.89 -7.57
CA PHE A 25 -0.38 -10.30 -7.65
C PHE A 25 0.12 -10.89 -8.99
N PRO A 26 0.71 -12.11 -8.98
CA PRO A 26 1.17 -12.76 -10.21
C PRO A 26 -0.02 -13.14 -11.09
N GLY A 27 -0.28 -12.35 -12.13
CA GLY A 27 -1.38 -12.58 -13.07
C GLY A 27 -1.34 -11.75 -14.35
N GLY A 28 -0.24 -11.00 -14.58
CA GLY A 28 -0.09 -10.16 -15.78
C GLY A 28 -0.80 -8.79 -15.72
N TRP A 29 -1.39 -8.42 -14.59
CA TRP A 29 -2.15 -7.17 -14.44
C TRP A 29 -1.34 -5.97 -13.92
N GLY A 30 -0.01 -6.12 -13.78
CA GLY A 30 0.85 -5.05 -13.25
C GLY A 30 0.77 -3.75 -14.06
N ASP A 31 0.72 -3.87 -15.39
CA ASP A 31 0.61 -2.72 -16.31
C ASP A 31 -0.79 -2.07 -16.30
N SER A 32 -1.79 -2.76 -15.73
CA SER A 32 -3.16 -2.25 -15.60
C SER A 32 -3.36 -1.40 -14.35
N LEU A 33 -2.34 -1.25 -13.49
CA LEU A 33 -2.43 -0.40 -12.32
C LEU A 33 -2.62 1.08 -12.71
N PRO A 34 -3.64 1.76 -12.14
CA PRO A 34 -3.85 3.18 -12.38
C PRO A 34 -2.65 4.03 -11.94
N GLU A 35 -2.31 5.04 -12.74
CA GLU A 35 -1.13 5.88 -12.49
C GLU A 35 -1.22 6.68 -11.18
N TRP A 36 -2.43 7.13 -10.82
CA TRP A 36 -2.68 7.81 -9.55
C TRP A 36 -2.35 6.90 -8.35
N LEU A 37 -2.55 5.58 -8.47
CA LEU A 37 -2.28 4.62 -7.41
C LEU A 37 -0.77 4.37 -7.27
N LYS A 38 -0.02 4.32 -8.37
CA LYS A 38 1.45 4.28 -8.32
C LYS A 38 2.02 5.53 -7.65
N THR A 39 1.47 6.70 -7.98
CA THR A 39 1.83 7.97 -7.33
C THR A 39 1.51 7.93 -5.83
N ALA A 40 0.34 7.41 -5.44
CA ALA A 40 -0.04 7.24 -4.04
C ALA A 40 0.91 6.31 -3.28
N ILE A 41 1.38 5.22 -3.90
CA ILE A 41 2.39 4.32 -3.31
C ILE A 41 3.66 5.09 -2.96
N THR A 42 4.21 5.86 -3.90
CA THR A 42 5.42 6.67 -3.68
C THR A 42 5.24 7.64 -2.51
N LEU A 43 4.10 8.36 -2.46
CA LEU A 43 3.81 9.31 -1.39
C LEU A 43 3.62 8.63 -0.03
N GLU A 44 2.98 7.46 0.01
CA GLU A 44 2.83 6.70 1.25
C GLU A 44 4.14 6.10 1.74
N ARG A 45 5.03 5.65 0.84
CA ARG A 45 6.38 5.20 1.20
C ARG A 45 7.18 6.35 1.84
N LEU A 46 7.13 7.56 1.26
CA LEU A 46 7.73 8.75 1.88
C LEU A 46 7.18 9.01 3.28
N ALA A 47 5.86 8.93 3.45
CA ALA A 47 5.21 9.10 4.74
C ALA A 47 5.66 8.05 5.76
N MET A 48 5.84 6.80 5.34
CA MET A 48 6.37 5.73 6.19
C MET A 48 7.83 5.96 6.59
N ASN A 49 8.69 6.42 5.68
CA ASN A 49 10.06 6.80 6.05
C ASN A 49 10.08 7.92 7.09
N MET A 50 9.21 8.94 6.94
CA MET A 50 9.09 10.01 7.93
C MET A 50 8.63 9.51 9.30
N LYS A 51 7.78 8.48 9.35
CA LYS A 51 7.37 7.80 10.59
C LYS A 51 8.50 6.96 11.19
N ALA A 52 9.26 6.26 10.35
CA ALA A 52 10.42 5.48 10.77
C ALA A 52 11.48 6.36 11.46
N LEU A 53 11.71 7.58 10.94
CA LEU A 53 12.57 8.57 11.58
C LEU A 53 12.09 9.00 12.97
N LYS A 54 10.80 8.85 13.26
CA LYS A 54 10.19 9.11 14.59
C LYS A 54 10.17 7.87 15.49
N GLY A 55 10.72 6.74 15.04
CA GLY A 55 10.81 5.50 15.79
C GLY A 55 9.64 4.53 15.59
N GLU A 56 8.73 4.78 14.64
CA GLU A 56 7.69 3.82 14.27
C GLU A 56 8.27 2.66 13.43
N GLU A 57 7.67 1.48 13.53
CA GLU A 57 8.07 0.30 12.75
C GLU A 57 7.71 0.49 11.27
N MET A 58 8.63 0.11 10.37
CA MET A 58 8.38 0.14 8.93
C MET A 58 7.51 -1.02 8.49
N THR A 59 6.48 -0.71 7.71
CA THR A 59 5.53 -1.69 7.14
C THR A 59 5.19 -1.33 5.69
N GLY A 60 4.47 -2.23 5.01
CA GLY A 60 3.84 -1.93 3.73
C GLY A 60 2.74 -0.90 3.91
N THR A 61 2.41 -0.19 2.84
CA THR A 61 1.44 0.91 2.87
C THR A 61 0.02 0.43 2.51
N ASP A 62 -0.98 1.28 2.75
CA ASP A 62 -2.36 1.01 2.31
C ASP A 62 -2.42 0.96 0.77
N ALA A 63 -1.74 1.88 0.10
CA ALA A 63 -1.69 1.94 -1.36
C ALA A 63 -1.02 0.70 -1.99
N GLU A 64 0.02 0.14 -1.36
CA GLU A 64 0.65 -1.10 -1.83
C GLU A 64 -0.27 -2.31 -1.67
N ALA A 65 -0.92 -2.44 -0.51
CA ALA A 65 -1.92 -3.47 -0.31
C ALA A 65 -3.08 -3.33 -1.32
N CYS A 66 -3.49 -2.08 -1.63
CA CYS A 66 -4.54 -1.79 -2.60
C CYS A 66 -4.13 -2.22 -4.01
N ALA A 67 -2.90 -1.94 -4.44
CA ALA A 67 -2.40 -2.38 -5.73
C ALA A 67 -2.31 -3.91 -5.83
N TYR A 68 -1.85 -4.56 -4.77
CA TYR A 68 -1.76 -6.03 -4.73
C TYR A 68 -3.15 -6.67 -4.81
N LEU A 69 -4.11 -6.24 -3.98
CA LEU A 69 -5.46 -6.80 -3.98
C LEU A 69 -6.25 -6.43 -5.25
N ASN A 70 -6.02 -5.25 -5.83
CA ASN A 70 -6.60 -4.89 -7.12
C ASN A 70 -6.20 -5.90 -8.20
N THR A 71 -4.89 -6.16 -8.36
CA THR A 71 -4.40 -7.14 -9.34
C THR A 71 -4.78 -8.59 -9.01
N ALA A 72 -4.92 -8.94 -7.73
CA ALA A 72 -5.44 -10.23 -7.30
C ALA A 72 -6.90 -10.43 -7.74
N SER A 73 -7.75 -9.41 -7.55
CA SER A 73 -9.17 -9.45 -7.92
C SER A 73 -9.41 -9.60 -9.43
N LEU A 74 -8.47 -9.12 -10.26
CA LEU A 74 -8.51 -9.29 -11.71
C LEU A 74 -8.02 -10.68 -12.16
N THR A 75 -7.26 -11.37 -11.32
CA THR A 75 -6.68 -12.68 -11.64
C THR A 75 -7.63 -13.81 -11.24
N GLN A 76 -8.28 -13.68 -10.08
CA GLN A 76 -9.13 -14.72 -9.54
C GLN A 76 -10.21 -14.13 -8.61
N PRO A 77 -11.34 -14.85 -8.41
CA PRO A 77 -12.29 -14.50 -7.36
C PRO A 77 -11.61 -14.50 -5.98
N MET A 78 -11.89 -13.46 -5.20
CA MET A 78 -11.49 -13.41 -3.79
C MET A 78 -12.64 -13.93 -2.92
N ASP A 79 -12.30 -14.53 -1.78
CA ASP A 79 -13.31 -14.88 -0.78
C ASP A 79 -13.90 -13.61 -0.13
N HIS A 80 -14.90 -13.82 0.74
CA HIS A 80 -15.60 -12.73 1.40
C HIS A 80 -14.66 -11.84 2.22
N ASP A 81 -13.73 -12.41 2.98
CA ASP A 81 -12.89 -11.64 3.89
C ASP A 81 -11.85 -10.81 3.14
N TRP A 82 -11.19 -11.39 2.13
CA TRP A 82 -10.28 -10.62 1.28
C TRP A 82 -11.00 -9.57 0.44
N THR A 83 -12.24 -9.84 0.03
CA THR A 83 -13.08 -8.82 -0.62
C THR A 83 -13.38 -7.65 0.31
N GLN A 84 -13.76 -7.91 1.56
CA GLN A 84 -13.98 -6.86 2.57
C GLN A 84 -12.71 -6.06 2.86
N ILE A 85 -11.56 -6.74 3.01
CA ILE A 85 -10.26 -6.09 3.18
C ILE A 85 -9.94 -5.20 1.98
N TYR A 86 -10.14 -5.69 0.76
CA TYR A 86 -9.89 -4.93 -0.46
C TYR A 86 -10.76 -3.67 -0.54
N LEU A 87 -12.07 -3.79 -0.33
CA LEU A 87 -12.99 -2.66 -0.36
C LEU A 87 -12.66 -1.63 0.74
N TYR A 88 -12.27 -2.08 1.93
CA TYR A 88 -11.84 -1.22 3.03
C TYR A 88 -10.60 -0.39 2.67
N ILE A 89 -9.55 -1.03 2.17
CA ILE A 89 -8.33 -0.30 1.80
C ILE A 89 -8.52 0.54 0.55
N ALA A 90 -9.30 0.06 -0.43
CA ALA A 90 -9.64 0.82 -1.62
C ALA A 90 -10.38 2.10 -1.22
N THR A 91 -11.37 2.01 -0.33
CA THR A 91 -12.07 3.16 0.24
C THR A 91 -11.08 4.14 0.87
N LYS A 92 -10.20 3.68 1.76
CA LYS A 92 -9.22 4.55 2.44
C LYS A 92 -8.25 5.25 1.47
N VAL A 93 -7.66 4.49 0.56
CA VAL A 93 -6.66 5.00 -0.39
C VAL A 93 -7.31 5.96 -1.38
N TYR A 94 -8.49 5.60 -1.87
CA TYR A 94 -9.25 6.43 -2.81
C TYR A 94 -9.64 7.76 -2.18
N GLU A 95 -10.20 7.75 -0.96
CA GLU A 95 -10.58 8.99 -0.27
C GLU A 95 -9.38 9.88 0.09
N LYS A 96 -8.27 9.26 0.45
CA LYS A 96 -7.05 9.99 0.83
C LYS A 96 -6.40 10.69 -0.35
N TRP A 97 -6.36 10.04 -1.52
CA TRP A 97 -5.57 10.47 -2.69
C TRP A 97 -6.43 10.86 -3.88
N ARG A 98 -7.34 9.98 -4.32
CA ARG A 98 -8.07 10.14 -5.57
C ARG A 98 -9.24 11.11 -5.47
N THR A 99 -9.95 11.15 -4.35
CA THR A 99 -11.07 12.09 -4.15
C THR A 99 -10.62 13.54 -4.27
N LYS A 100 -9.45 13.88 -3.72
CA LYS A 100 -8.90 15.23 -3.77
C LYS A 100 -8.54 15.69 -5.18
N GLU A 101 -8.11 14.76 -6.02
CA GLU A 101 -7.70 15.03 -7.40
C GLU A 101 -8.89 15.04 -8.36
N SER A 102 -9.84 14.11 -8.18
CA SER A 102 -10.94 13.87 -9.13
C SER A 102 -12.26 14.52 -8.77
N GLY A 103 -12.44 14.94 -7.51
CA GLY A 103 -13.74 15.33 -6.97
C GLY A 103 -14.74 14.19 -6.83
N THR A 104 -14.37 12.96 -7.18
CA THR A 104 -15.23 11.77 -7.09
C THR A 104 -14.88 11.01 -5.81
N THR A 105 -15.88 10.65 -5.03
CA THR A 105 -15.73 9.82 -3.81
C THR A 105 -15.92 8.35 -4.12
N MET A 106 -15.57 7.47 -3.17
CA MET A 106 -15.90 6.05 -3.28
C MET A 106 -17.45 5.90 -3.32
N PRO A 107 -18.01 5.10 -4.25
CA PRO A 107 -19.46 4.85 -4.27
C PRO A 107 -19.95 4.16 -2.99
N ASP A 108 -21.12 4.57 -2.49
CA ASP A 108 -21.62 4.14 -1.18
C ASP A 108 -22.00 2.65 -1.12
N ASP A 109 -22.35 2.05 -2.25
CA ASP A 109 -22.73 0.64 -2.37
C ASP A 109 -21.55 -0.34 -2.18
N ILE A 110 -20.32 0.13 -2.42
CA ILE A 110 -19.09 -0.66 -2.27
C ILE A 110 -18.15 -0.09 -1.20
N ARG A 111 -18.57 0.98 -0.52
CA ARG A 111 -17.81 1.64 0.54
C ARG A 111 -17.76 0.74 1.77
N VAL A 112 -16.55 0.50 2.27
CA VAL A 112 -16.33 -0.24 3.53
C VAL A 112 -15.51 0.63 4.46
N GLU A 113 -16.12 1.02 5.59
CA GLU A 113 -15.51 1.95 6.56
C GLU A 113 -14.79 1.24 7.72
N SER A 114 -15.12 -0.04 7.96
CA SER A 114 -14.51 -0.83 9.01
C SER A 114 -14.43 -2.30 8.63
N ILE A 115 -13.44 -2.99 9.21
CA ILE A 115 -13.22 -4.43 9.10
C ILE A 115 -13.00 -4.98 10.50
N ASN A 116 -13.26 -6.27 10.69
CA ASN A 116 -13.09 -6.90 12.00
C ASN A 116 -11.60 -7.12 12.36
N ASP A 117 -11.33 -7.51 13.60
CA ASP A 117 -9.96 -7.68 14.10
C ASP A 117 -9.17 -8.76 13.33
N GLU A 118 -9.83 -9.81 12.85
CA GLU A 118 -9.20 -10.88 12.07
C GLU A 118 -8.77 -10.37 10.70
N GLN A 119 -9.68 -9.72 9.98
CA GLN A 119 -9.42 -9.07 8.71
C GLN A 119 -8.33 -8.00 8.84
N MET A 120 -8.31 -7.24 9.93
CA MET A 120 -7.25 -6.28 10.22
C MET A 120 -5.89 -6.95 10.47
N ARG A 121 -5.87 -8.09 11.18
CA ARG A 121 -4.64 -8.89 11.36
C ARG A 121 -4.11 -9.40 10.02
N ASP A 122 -4.97 -9.89 9.14
CA ASP A 122 -4.58 -10.40 7.83
C ASP A 122 -4.11 -9.29 6.89
N LEU A 123 -4.75 -8.13 6.92
CA LEU A 123 -4.27 -6.93 6.22
C LEU A 123 -2.87 -6.52 6.71
N ASN A 124 -2.63 -6.52 8.03
CA ASN A 124 -1.33 -6.17 8.58
C ASN A 124 -0.25 -7.19 8.20
N ARG A 125 -0.59 -8.49 8.17
CA ARG A 125 0.31 -9.55 7.66
C ARG A 125 0.65 -9.33 6.19
N LEU A 126 -0.35 -9.01 5.35
CA LEU A 126 -0.12 -8.70 3.94
C LEU A 126 0.83 -7.50 3.78
N LYS A 127 0.61 -6.41 4.51
CA LYS A 127 1.49 -5.23 4.47
C LYS A 127 2.92 -5.54 4.91
N ALA A 128 3.08 -6.31 5.99
CA ALA A 128 4.40 -6.72 6.45
C ALA A 128 5.13 -7.57 5.38
N TRP A 129 4.41 -8.50 4.76
CA TRP A 129 4.95 -9.33 3.68
C TRP A 129 5.33 -8.51 2.43
N LEU A 130 4.48 -7.58 2.00
CA LEU A 130 4.76 -6.70 0.86
C LEU A 130 6.03 -5.87 1.08
N TYR A 131 6.18 -5.31 2.28
CA TYR A 131 7.37 -4.56 2.66
C TYR A 131 8.63 -5.43 2.65
N GLN A 132 8.59 -6.62 3.24
CA GLN A 132 9.73 -7.54 3.19
C GLN A 132 10.10 -7.94 1.75
N LYS A 133 9.09 -8.17 0.90
CA LYS A 133 9.30 -8.60 -0.49
C LYS A 133 9.85 -7.51 -1.39
N ARG A 134 9.50 -6.24 -1.18
CA ARG A 134 10.03 -5.15 -2.01
C ARG A 134 11.48 -4.78 -1.66
N THR A 135 11.93 -5.08 -0.45
CA THR A 135 13.28 -4.75 0.04
C THR A 135 14.30 -5.89 -0.11
N THR A 136 13.87 -7.05 -0.62
CA THR A 136 14.72 -8.24 -0.83
C THR A 136 14.97 -8.44 -2.32
#